data_AF-A0A849V052-F1
#
_entry.id   AF-A0A849V052-F1
#
_cell.length_a   1.000
_cell.length_b   1.000
_cell.length_c   1.000
_cell.angle_alpha   90.00
_cell.angle_beta   90.00
_cell.angle_gamma   90.00
#
_symmetry.space_group_name_H-M   'P 1'
#
loop_
_entity.id
_entity.type
_entity.pdbx_description
1 polymer ?
#
loop_
_entity_poly.entity_id
_entity_poly.type
_entity_poly.pdbx_seq_one_letter_code
_entity_poly.pdbx_strand_id
1 'polypeptide(L)'
;MLRLKQVATSATIVAILGMLSGCAAVHTSIAKKDLDVQTKMSDTVFLDPVGPEKKVIYVDIRNTSDKSNFDIQSSIVRALQGKGYTVTSDPDRAHYWLRANVLSVDKASPTAAESALHAGYGGAVTGSVVGAATGGAIGGWGGAGIGGLAGAAVGGIAETVADAYVKDVTYMAITDVEIAEKAKKGVLVRQDSKQDAKQGIGGGRTQTSSEISDKKQYRIRIVSTANKVNLEYPEAAPDLTSGLTRSISGIF
;
A
#
# COMPACT_ATOMS: atom_id res chain seq x y z
N MET A 1 -9.01 58.92 23.69
CA MET A 1 -9.88 57.75 24.01
C MET A 1 -10.27 56.88 22.81
N LEU A 2 -10.49 57.43 21.60
CA LEU A 2 -10.90 56.64 20.42
C LEU A 2 -9.86 55.60 19.95
N ARG A 3 -8.55 55.95 19.94
CA ARG A 3 -7.48 55.05 19.46
C ARG A 3 -7.23 53.84 20.38
N LEU A 4 -7.47 53.98 21.69
CA LEU A 4 -7.29 52.89 22.65
C LEU A 4 -8.40 51.83 22.53
N LYS A 5 -9.63 52.25 22.21
CA LYS A 5 -10.73 51.35 21.89
C LYS A 5 -10.47 50.58 20.58
N GLN A 6 -9.96 51.26 19.54
CA GLN A 6 -9.64 50.60 18.27
C GLN A 6 -8.53 49.54 18.40
N VAL A 7 -7.47 49.81 19.17
CA VAL A 7 -6.40 48.82 19.43
C VAL A 7 -6.90 47.63 20.24
N ALA A 8 -7.77 47.86 21.23
CA ALA A 8 -8.38 46.79 22.01
C ALA A 8 -9.31 45.91 21.14
N THR A 9 -10.12 46.51 20.27
CA THR A 9 -11.00 45.74 19.36
C THR A 9 -10.19 44.93 18.35
N SER A 10 -9.10 45.48 17.81
CA SER A 10 -8.19 44.75 16.91
C SER A 10 -7.47 43.60 17.60
N ALA A 11 -7.03 43.76 18.86
CA ALA A 11 -6.40 42.68 19.63
C ALA A 11 -7.36 41.52 19.94
N THR A 12 -8.62 41.83 20.26
CA THR A 12 -9.65 40.79 20.48
C THR A 12 -9.98 40.02 19.21
N ILE A 13 -10.02 40.70 18.04
CA ILE A 13 -10.25 40.03 16.75
C ILE A 13 -9.08 39.09 16.40
N VAL A 14 -7.83 39.50 16.63
CA VAL A 14 -6.64 38.66 16.42
C VAL A 14 -6.61 37.46 17.38
N ALA A 15 -7.01 37.63 18.64
CA ALA A 15 -7.10 36.54 19.61
C ALA A 15 -8.19 35.51 19.23
N ILE A 16 -9.35 35.97 18.74
CA ILE A 16 -10.42 35.09 18.26
C ILE A 16 -9.99 34.35 17.00
N LEU A 17 -9.31 35.01 16.04
CA LEU A 17 -8.75 34.37 14.84
C LEU A 17 -7.65 33.33 15.18
N GLY A 18 -6.87 33.57 16.24
CA GLY A 18 -5.90 32.60 16.76
C GLY A 18 -6.56 31.36 17.40
N MET A 19 -7.75 31.50 17.98
CA MET A 19 -8.50 30.36 18.54
C MET A 19 -9.14 29.50 17.46
N LEU A 20 -9.57 30.07 16.33
CA LEU A 20 -10.19 29.32 15.23
C LEU A 20 -9.19 28.43 14.47
N SER A 21 -7.92 28.82 14.39
CA SER A 21 -6.86 28.00 13.75
C SER A 21 -6.46 26.79 14.59
N GLY A 22 -6.66 26.81 15.91
CA GLY A 22 -6.44 25.64 16.78
C GLY A 22 -7.49 24.54 16.63
N CYS A 23 -8.70 24.85 16.14
CA CYS A 23 -9.78 23.87 16.07
C CYS A 23 -9.50 22.76 15.03
N ALA A 24 -8.93 23.10 13.87
CA ALA A 24 -8.64 22.12 12.82
C ALA A 24 -7.57 21.09 13.25
N ALA A 25 -6.48 21.56 13.85
CA ALA A 25 -5.41 20.70 14.38
C ALA A 25 -5.91 19.81 15.53
N VAL A 26 -6.74 20.34 16.43
CA VAL A 26 -7.35 19.56 17.51
C VAL A 26 -8.28 18.47 16.93
N HIS A 27 -9.10 18.78 15.94
CA HIS A 27 -9.98 17.79 15.30
C HIS A 27 -9.20 16.64 14.64
N THR A 28 -8.13 16.93 13.90
CA THR A 28 -7.27 15.88 13.31
C THR A 28 -6.54 15.07 14.39
N SER A 29 -6.03 15.74 15.43
CA SER A 29 -5.34 15.08 16.54
C SER A 29 -6.23 14.11 17.32
N ILE A 30 -7.53 14.40 17.44
CA ILE A 30 -8.51 13.53 18.11
C ILE A 30 -8.94 12.41 17.18
N ALA A 31 -9.26 12.72 15.91
CA ALA A 31 -9.75 11.73 14.95
C ALA A 31 -8.70 10.69 14.56
N LYS A 32 -7.41 11.06 14.53
CA LYS A 32 -6.27 10.22 14.11
C LYS A 32 -5.28 9.95 15.24
N LYS A 33 -5.75 10.03 16.50
CA LYS A 33 -4.95 9.74 17.70
C LYS A 33 -4.49 8.29 17.72
N ASP A 34 -5.39 7.38 17.39
CA ASP A 34 -5.15 5.94 17.41
C ASP A 34 -4.69 5.47 16.03
N LEU A 35 -3.88 4.41 16.03
CA LEU A 35 -3.36 3.83 14.80
C LEU A 35 -4.49 3.10 14.06
N ASP A 36 -4.86 3.59 12.88
CA ASP A 36 -5.81 2.95 11.98
C ASP A 36 -5.06 2.09 10.96
N VAL A 37 -5.30 0.78 10.98
CA VAL A 37 -4.62 -0.19 10.12
C VAL A 37 -5.66 -0.87 9.24
N GLN A 38 -5.46 -0.76 7.93
CA GLN A 38 -6.34 -1.40 6.94
C GLN A 38 -5.50 -2.24 6.00
N THR A 39 -5.99 -3.43 5.65
CA THR A 39 -5.35 -4.27 4.63
C THR A 39 -6.42 -4.77 3.68
N LYS A 40 -6.19 -4.56 2.39
CA LYS A 40 -7.15 -4.89 1.32
C LYS A 40 -6.44 -5.68 0.22
N MET A 41 -7.21 -6.51 -0.46
CA MET A 41 -6.76 -7.31 -1.59
C MET A 41 -7.43 -6.78 -2.86
N SER A 42 -6.73 -6.81 -3.99
CA SER A 42 -7.31 -6.46 -5.29
C SER A 42 -8.46 -7.39 -5.65
N ASP A 43 -8.27 -8.69 -5.35
CA ASP A 43 -9.21 -9.75 -5.68
C ASP A 43 -9.20 -10.82 -4.59
N THR A 44 -10.33 -11.51 -4.45
CA THR A 44 -10.46 -12.66 -3.54
C THR A 44 -9.95 -13.92 -4.23
N VAL A 45 -9.16 -14.71 -3.51
CA VAL A 45 -8.67 -16.02 -3.98
C VAL A 45 -9.30 -17.12 -3.13
N PHE A 46 -9.87 -18.12 -3.79
CA PHE A 46 -10.38 -19.33 -3.15
C PHE A 46 -9.55 -20.53 -3.61
N LEU A 47 -8.96 -21.25 -2.66
CA LEU A 47 -8.24 -22.50 -2.91
C LEU A 47 -9.17 -23.69 -2.66
N ASP A 48 -8.94 -24.80 -3.36
CA ASP A 48 -9.71 -26.00 -3.09
C ASP A 48 -9.30 -26.56 -1.71
N PRO A 49 -10.25 -27.01 -0.87
CA PRO A 49 -9.90 -27.65 0.38
C PRO A 49 -9.22 -29.00 0.13
N VAL A 50 -8.14 -29.26 0.88
CA VAL A 50 -7.37 -30.51 0.78
C VAL A 50 -7.18 -31.19 2.13
N GLY A 51 -6.89 -32.49 2.07
CA GLY A 51 -6.56 -33.28 3.25
C GLY A 51 -5.28 -32.78 3.97
N PRO A 52 -5.12 -33.05 5.27
CA PRO A 52 -3.98 -32.60 6.06
C PRO A 52 -2.61 -32.98 5.45
N GLU A 53 -2.53 -34.13 4.79
CA GLU A 53 -1.32 -34.66 4.14
C GLU A 53 -0.86 -33.81 2.94
N LYS A 54 -1.77 -32.99 2.39
CA LYS A 54 -1.50 -32.09 1.26
C LYS A 54 -1.29 -30.65 1.72
N LYS A 55 -1.33 -30.35 3.02
CA LYS A 55 -1.01 -29.01 3.57
C LYS A 55 0.50 -28.78 3.60
N VAL A 56 1.15 -28.91 2.44
CA VAL A 56 2.59 -28.66 2.25
C VAL A 56 2.74 -27.43 1.36
N ILE A 57 3.42 -26.41 1.86
CA ILE A 57 3.53 -25.11 1.20
C ILE A 57 4.99 -24.70 1.00
N TYR A 58 5.34 -24.30 -0.22
CA TYR A 58 6.59 -23.62 -0.51
C TYR A 58 6.41 -22.11 -0.37
N VAL A 59 7.30 -21.42 0.32
CA VAL A 59 7.22 -19.98 0.58
C VAL A 59 8.49 -19.29 0.06
N ASP A 60 8.33 -18.34 -0.86
CA ASP A 60 9.41 -17.47 -1.38
C ASP A 60 8.94 -16.01 -1.29
N ILE A 61 9.43 -15.29 -0.29
CA ILE A 61 9.05 -13.90 -0.05
C ILE A 61 10.27 -13.02 -0.28
N ARG A 62 10.08 -11.99 -1.08
CA ARG A 62 11.11 -11.03 -1.46
C ARG A 62 10.69 -9.63 -1.05
N ASN A 63 11.68 -8.79 -0.83
CA ASN A 63 11.49 -7.38 -0.60
C ASN A 63 12.36 -6.61 -1.61
N THR A 64 11.71 -5.91 -2.54
CA THR A 64 12.35 -5.03 -3.53
C THR A 64 12.09 -3.56 -3.23
N SER A 65 11.55 -3.24 -2.06
CA SER A 65 11.36 -1.86 -1.61
C SER A 65 12.67 -1.25 -1.11
N ASP A 66 12.64 0.07 -0.85
CA ASP A 66 13.74 0.80 -0.23
C ASP A 66 13.85 0.55 1.29
N LYS A 67 12.90 -0.18 1.90
CA LYS A 67 12.87 -0.54 3.33
C LYS A 67 13.37 -1.95 3.54
N SER A 68 14.70 -2.12 3.58
CA SER A 68 15.36 -3.42 3.77
C SER A 68 15.04 -4.11 5.10
N ASN A 69 14.61 -3.37 6.12
CA ASN A 69 14.22 -3.92 7.42
C ASN A 69 12.74 -4.34 7.51
N PHE A 70 11.97 -4.22 6.42
CA PHE A 70 10.60 -4.71 6.36
C PHE A 70 10.59 -6.19 5.97
N ASP A 71 10.61 -7.09 6.97
CA ASP A 71 10.48 -8.54 6.76
C ASP A 71 9.11 -9.05 7.19
N ILE A 72 8.42 -9.73 6.28
CA ILE A 72 7.14 -10.38 6.53
C ILE A 72 7.23 -11.91 6.50
N GLN A 73 8.36 -12.48 6.07
CA GLN A 73 8.49 -13.91 5.81
C GLN A 73 8.33 -14.73 7.09
N SER A 74 9.06 -14.36 8.15
CA SER A 74 9.03 -15.08 9.42
C SER A 74 7.65 -15.07 10.07
N SER A 75 6.89 -13.98 9.94
CA SER A 75 5.53 -13.83 10.47
C SER A 75 4.54 -14.68 9.68
N ILE A 76 4.63 -14.69 8.35
CA ILE A 76 3.77 -15.51 7.49
C ILE A 76 4.02 -17.00 7.70
N VAL A 77 5.28 -17.44 7.75
CA VAL A 77 5.64 -18.84 8.00
C VAL A 77 5.05 -19.32 9.33
N ARG A 78 5.19 -18.53 10.40
CA ARG A 78 4.60 -18.86 11.71
C ARG A 78 3.08 -18.94 11.66
N ALA A 79 2.42 -18.00 10.98
CA ALA A 79 0.96 -18.00 10.83
C ALA A 79 0.47 -19.24 10.05
N LEU A 80 1.16 -19.61 8.97
CA LEU A 80 0.85 -20.80 8.17
C LEU A 80 1.06 -22.10 8.97
N GLN A 81 2.16 -22.20 9.72
CA GLN A 81 2.41 -23.33 10.62
C GLN A 81 1.30 -23.45 11.69
N GLY A 82 0.86 -22.32 12.26
CA GLY A 82 -0.27 -22.27 13.19
C GLY A 82 -1.61 -22.75 12.58
N LYS A 83 -1.76 -22.67 11.25
CA LYS A 83 -2.91 -23.20 10.49
C LYS A 83 -2.74 -24.67 10.06
N GLY A 84 -1.64 -25.31 10.47
CA GLY A 84 -1.34 -26.72 10.18
C GLY A 84 -0.64 -26.96 8.86
N TYR A 85 -0.03 -25.94 8.25
CA TYR A 85 0.78 -26.11 7.04
C TYR A 85 2.23 -26.50 7.39
N THR A 86 2.77 -27.46 6.64
CA THR A 86 4.19 -27.80 6.65
C THR A 86 4.90 -26.97 5.59
N VAL A 87 5.82 -26.09 6.02
CA VAL A 87 6.62 -25.30 5.08
C VAL A 87 7.79 -26.14 4.55
N THR A 88 7.95 -26.19 3.24
CA THR A 88 9.02 -26.91 2.54
C THR A 88 9.93 -25.96 1.78
N SER A 89 11.23 -26.27 1.73
CA SER A 89 12.20 -25.60 0.84
C SER A 89 12.24 -26.22 -0.55
N ASP A 90 11.66 -27.41 -0.72
CA ASP A 90 11.58 -28.12 -1.99
C ASP A 90 10.23 -27.80 -2.67
N PRO A 91 10.24 -27.09 -3.81
CA PRO A 91 9.02 -26.73 -4.52
C PRO A 91 8.29 -27.95 -5.12
N ASP A 92 8.97 -29.06 -5.42
CA ASP A 92 8.33 -30.21 -6.09
C ASP A 92 7.46 -31.04 -5.13
N ARG A 93 7.77 -30.96 -3.83
CA ARG A 93 7.01 -31.59 -2.76
C ARG A 93 5.82 -30.76 -2.29
N ALA A 94 5.73 -29.51 -2.72
CA ALA A 94 4.68 -28.60 -2.30
C ALA A 94 3.35 -28.90 -3.03
N HIS A 95 2.25 -28.76 -2.30
CA HIS A 95 0.92 -28.70 -2.89
C HIS A 95 0.52 -27.25 -3.19
N TYR A 96 1.00 -26.32 -2.36
CA TYR A 96 0.80 -24.89 -2.51
C TYR A 96 2.13 -24.17 -2.68
N TRP A 97 2.16 -23.13 -3.49
CA TRP A 97 3.27 -22.18 -3.56
C TRP A 97 2.75 -20.80 -3.20
N LEU A 98 3.41 -20.15 -2.25
CA LEU A 98 3.20 -18.76 -1.89
C LEU A 98 4.45 -17.99 -2.26
N ARG A 99 4.31 -17.11 -3.25
CA ARG A 99 5.35 -16.18 -3.65
C ARG A 99 4.85 -14.77 -3.40
N ALA A 100 5.64 -13.96 -2.71
CA ALA A 100 5.27 -12.56 -2.49
C ALA A 100 6.46 -11.65 -2.75
N ASN A 101 6.20 -10.45 -3.24
CA ASN A 101 7.19 -9.41 -3.40
C ASN A 101 6.68 -8.10 -2.83
N VAL A 102 7.33 -7.61 -1.78
CA VAL A 102 7.09 -6.27 -1.25
C VAL A 102 7.70 -5.27 -2.22
N LEU A 103 6.85 -4.54 -2.93
CA LEU A 103 7.26 -3.60 -3.98
C LEU A 103 7.70 -2.27 -3.41
N SER A 104 6.93 -1.73 -2.46
CA SER A 104 7.18 -0.43 -1.85
C SER A 104 6.61 -0.38 -0.43
N VAL A 105 7.26 0.41 0.43
CA VAL A 105 6.82 0.70 1.80
C VAL A 105 7.11 2.17 2.08
N ASP A 106 6.13 3.02 1.78
CA ASP A 106 6.33 4.46 1.70
C ASP A 106 5.19 5.25 2.32
N LYS A 107 5.44 6.55 2.55
CA LYS A 107 4.39 7.48 2.92
C LYS A 107 3.47 7.70 1.73
N ALA A 108 2.16 7.62 1.96
CA ALA A 108 1.15 7.69 0.91
C ALA A 108 -0.02 8.58 1.32
N SER A 109 -0.79 9.06 0.34
CA SER A 109 -2.11 9.63 0.59
C SER A 109 -3.17 8.53 0.69
N PRO A 110 -4.33 8.76 1.31
CA PRO A 110 -5.44 7.79 1.31
C PRO A 110 -5.89 7.37 -0.09
N THR A 111 -5.90 8.31 -1.04
CA THR A 111 -6.24 8.07 -2.46
C THR A 111 -5.24 7.16 -3.17
N ALA A 112 -3.99 7.14 -2.71
CA ALA A 112 -2.96 6.31 -3.29
C ALA A 112 -3.16 4.82 -3.03
N ALA A 113 -3.71 4.46 -1.86
CA ALA A 113 -4.01 3.07 -1.51
C ALA A 113 -5.11 2.48 -2.39
N GLU A 114 -6.16 3.25 -2.67
CA GLU A 114 -7.24 2.83 -3.57
C GLU A 114 -6.75 2.68 -5.01
N SER A 115 -5.95 3.63 -5.49
CA SER A 115 -5.34 3.55 -6.82
C SER A 115 -4.40 2.35 -6.97
N ALA A 116 -3.56 2.07 -5.95
CA ALA A 116 -2.67 0.91 -5.96
C ALA A 116 -3.43 -0.41 -5.98
N LEU A 117 -4.54 -0.53 -5.23
CA LEU A 117 -5.43 -1.70 -5.25
C LEU A 117 -6.09 -1.87 -6.62
N HIS A 118 -6.61 -0.78 -7.20
CA HIS A 118 -7.30 -0.82 -8.49
C HIS A 118 -6.34 -1.14 -9.65
N ALA A 119 -5.06 -0.77 -9.55
CA ALA A 119 -4.05 -1.13 -10.52
C ALA A 119 -3.78 -2.65 -10.58
N GLY A 120 -4.04 -3.39 -9.49
CA GLY A 120 -3.88 -4.84 -9.42
C GLY A 120 -2.43 -5.33 -9.54
N TYR A 121 -2.24 -6.65 -9.59
CA TYR A 121 -0.92 -7.28 -9.68
C TYR A 121 -0.14 -6.83 -10.92
N GLY A 122 1.12 -6.42 -10.77
CA GLY A 122 1.97 -5.97 -11.88
C GLY A 122 1.51 -4.68 -12.58
N GLY A 123 0.39 -4.08 -12.15
CA GLY A 123 -0.11 -2.83 -12.71
C GLY A 123 0.76 -1.64 -12.32
N ALA A 124 0.91 -0.70 -13.25
CA ALA A 124 1.63 0.55 -13.02
C ALA A 124 0.94 1.34 -11.90
N VAL A 125 1.64 1.52 -10.79
CA VAL A 125 1.24 2.43 -9.73
C VAL A 125 1.57 3.84 -10.23
N THR A 126 0.55 4.60 -10.65
CA THR A 126 0.74 5.94 -11.21
C THR A 126 1.28 6.91 -10.14
N GLY A 127 2.26 7.73 -10.52
CA GLY A 127 3.12 8.52 -9.63
C GLY A 127 2.46 9.60 -8.76
N SER A 128 1.14 9.63 -8.65
CA SER A 128 0.44 10.39 -7.59
C SER A 128 0.49 9.69 -6.23
N VAL A 129 1.08 8.49 -6.17
CA VAL A 129 1.05 7.56 -5.03
C VAL A 129 2.24 7.70 -4.07
N VAL A 130 3.39 8.19 -4.56
CA VAL A 130 4.63 8.28 -3.77
C VAL A 130 5.06 9.73 -3.71
N GLY A 131 4.81 10.43 -2.59
CA GLY A 131 5.38 11.77 -2.37
C GLY A 131 4.52 12.83 -1.67
N ALA A 132 3.28 12.55 -1.27
CA ALA A 132 2.42 13.60 -0.71
C ALA A 132 2.82 14.11 0.70
N ALA A 133 3.84 13.52 1.35
CA ALA A 133 4.18 13.84 2.75
C ALA A 133 5.53 14.57 2.94
N THR A 134 6.24 14.93 1.87
CA THR A 134 7.50 15.69 1.97
C THR A 134 7.41 17.01 1.22
N GLY A 135 6.77 17.98 1.85
CA GLY A 135 7.03 19.41 1.63
C GLY A 135 6.34 20.06 0.44
N GLY A 136 5.37 20.92 0.74
CA GLY A 136 4.92 21.98 -0.17
C GLY A 136 3.77 21.57 -1.09
N ALA A 137 2.75 22.41 -1.09
CA ALA A 137 1.62 22.37 -2.01
C ALA A 137 2.03 21.97 -3.44
N ILE A 138 1.48 20.85 -3.90
CA ILE A 138 1.17 20.66 -5.31
C ILE A 138 -0.33 20.49 -5.40
N GLY A 139 -0.97 21.52 -5.97
CA GLY A 139 -2.34 21.46 -6.40
C GLY A 139 -2.56 20.26 -7.30
N GLY A 140 -3.81 19.79 -7.34
CA GLY A 140 -4.21 18.67 -8.18
C GLY A 140 -3.67 18.83 -9.61
N TRP A 141 -2.88 17.87 -10.05
CA TRP A 141 -2.54 17.70 -11.46
C TRP A 141 -3.02 16.32 -11.89
N GLY A 142 -4.31 16.25 -12.22
CA GLY A 142 -4.80 15.24 -13.15
C GLY A 142 -4.27 15.58 -14.54
N GLY A 143 -3.29 14.82 -15.01
CA GLY A 143 -2.94 14.66 -16.43
C GLY A 143 -2.35 15.88 -17.15
N ALA A 144 -1.04 15.88 -17.37
CA ALA A 144 -0.42 16.25 -18.64
C ALA A 144 1.06 15.88 -18.58
N GLY A 145 1.55 15.21 -19.63
CA GLY A 145 2.93 14.81 -19.75
C GLY A 145 3.91 15.99 -19.84
N ILE A 146 5.19 15.63 -19.71
CA ILE A 146 6.36 16.26 -20.31
C ILE A 146 6.25 17.79 -20.56
N GLY A 147 6.81 18.56 -19.64
CA GLY A 147 7.22 19.95 -19.88
C GLY A 147 6.21 21.00 -19.41
N GLY A 148 6.69 22.00 -18.67
CA GLY A 148 5.88 23.19 -18.39
C GLY A 148 6.27 23.93 -17.11
N LEU A 149 7.35 24.70 -17.19
CA LEU A 149 7.51 25.88 -16.34
C LEU A 149 6.41 26.89 -16.73
N ALA A 150 5.41 27.12 -15.87
CA ALA A 150 4.59 28.35 -15.76
C ALA A 150 3.25 28.04 -15.07
N GLY A 151 2.90 28.79 -14.02
CA GLY A 151 1.59 28.69 -13.39
C GLY A 151 1.50 29.49 -12.10
N ALA A 152 1.54 30.80 -12.22
CA ALA A 152 1.32 31.73 -11.12
C ALA A 152 -0.12 31.68 -10.60
N ALA A 153 -0.26 31.93 -9.30
CA ALA A 153 -1.35 32.61 -8.61
C ALA A 153 -2.79 32.26 -9.02
N VAL A 154 -3.53 31.61 -8.10
CA VAL A 154 -4.88 32.00 -7.64
C VAL A 154 -5.34 30.99 -6.58
N GLY A 155 -5.61 31.48 -5.37
CA GLY A 155 -6.42 30.79 -4.35
C GLY A 155 -5.68 30.17 -3.17
N GLY A 156 -5.72 30.84 -2.01
CA GLY A 156 -5.58 30.18 -0.71
C GLY A 156 -4.29 30.40 0.06
N ILE A 157 -3.79 31.65 0.17
CA ILE A 157 -2.81 32.01 1.20
C ILE A 157 -3.49 32.07 2.58
N ALA A 158 -3.57 30.95 3.27
CA ALA A 158 -3.85 30.89 4.71
C ALA A 158 -3.22 29.67 5.41
N GLU A 159 -2.10 29.12 4.90
CA GLU A 159 -1.25 28.24 5.71
C GLU A 159 -0.29 29.09 6.54
N THR A 160 -0.83 29.71 7.59
CA THR A 160 -0.05 30.24 8.69
C THR A 160 0.75 29.12 9.33
N VAL A 161 2.01 29.42 9.64
CA VAL A 161 3.13 28.57 10.06
C VAL A 161 2.94 27.89 11.45
N ALA A 162 1.71 27.49 11.81
CA ALA A 162 1.33 26.97 13.13
C ALA A 162 1.27 25.42 13.23
N ASP A 163 1.13 24.70 12.11
CA ASP A 163 0.83 23.25 12.09
C ASP A 163 2.05 22.31 11.97
N ALA A 164 3.22 22.71 12.48
CA ALA A 164 4.41 21.87 12.39
C ALA A 164 4.38 20.62 13.32
N TYR A 165 3.53 20.62 14.36
CA TYR A 165 3.58 19.62 15.43
C TYR A 165 2.59 18.45 15.31
N VAL A 166 1.57 18.52 14.45
CA VAL A 166 0.59 17.43 14.29
C VAL A 166 0.39 17.16 12.81
N LYS A 167 1.10 16.16 12.29
CA LYS A 167 1.02 15.75 10.88
C LYS A 167 0.24 14.46 10.76
N ASP A 168 -0.80 14.43 9.94
CA ASP A 168 -1.45 13.17 9.57
C ASP A 168 -0.53 12.38 8.62
N VAL A 169 -0.02 11.22 9.07
CA VAL A 169 0.93 10.42 8.30
C VAL A 169 0.36 9.03 8.06
N THR A 170 0.32 8.64 6.79
CA THR A 170 -0.05 7.27 6.37
C THR A 170 1.15 6.59 5.75
N TYR A 171 1.52 5.41 6.26
CA TYR A 171 2.41 4.49 5.57
C TYR A 171 1.59 3.46 4.80
N MET A 172 2.10 3.07 3.64
CA MET A 172 1.49 2.09 2.77
C MET A 172 2.53 1.07 2.32
N ALA A 173 2.21 -0.20 2.48
CA ALA A 173 2.99 -1.31 1.95
C ALA A 173 2.23 -1.96 0.78
N ILE A 174 2.85 -1.99 -0.39
CA ILE A 174 2.30 -2.67 -1.58
C ILE A 174 3.03 -4.01 -1.73
N THR A 175 2.27 -5.10 -1.71
CA THR A 175 2.80 -6.46 -1.87
C THR A 175 2.08 -7.16 -3.00
N ASP A 176 2.83 -7.58 -4.00
CA ASP A 176 2.32 -8.45 -5.07
C ASP A 176 2.47 -9.91 -4.61
N VAL A 177 1.38 -10.67 -4.71
CA VAL A 177 1.30 -12.06 -4.23
C VAL A 177 0.88 -12.96 -5.38
N GLU A 178 1.66 -14.01 -5.61
CA GLU A 178 1.35 -15.12 -6.51
C GLU A 178 1.14 -16.38 -5.66
N ILE A 179 -0.01 -17.01 -5.85
CA ILE A 179 -0.39 -18.26 -5.21
C ILE A 179 -0.57 -19.31 -6.28
N ALA A 180 0.06 -20.46 -6.11
CA ALA A 180 -0.20 -21.61 -6.96
C ALA A 180 -0.71 -22.79 -6.14
N GLU A 181 -1.67 -23.52 -6.70
CA GLU A 181 -2.22 -24.76 -6.16
C GLU A 181 -1.97 -25.88 -7.17
N LYS A 182 -1.50 -27.04 -6.69
CA LYS A 182 -1.36 -28.22 -7.51
C LYS A 182 -2.74 -28.75 -7.90
N ALA A 183 -2.98 -28.86 -9.21
CA ALA A 183 -4.23 -29.35 -9.75
C ALA A 183 -4.50 -30.79 -9.32
N LYS A 184 -5.79 -31.15 -9.28
CA LYS A 184 -6.21 -32.53 -8.99
C LYS A 184 -5.67 -33.47 -10.07
N LYS A 185 -5.39 -34.72 -9.69
CA LYS A 185 -4.87 -35.73 -10.61
C LYS A 185 -5.76 -35.84 -11.85
N GLY A 186 -5.18 -35.69 -13.03
CA GLY A 186 -5.88 -35.75 -14.32
C GLY A 186 -6.48 -34.42 -14.81
N VAL A 187 -6.40 -33.34 -14.02
CA VAL A 187 -6.76 -31.99 -14.46
C VAL A 187 -5.52 -31.33 -15.07
N LEU A 188 -5.64 -30.93 -16.35
CA LEU A 188 -4.63 -30.12 -17.02
C LEU A 188 -5.12 -28.67 -17.05
N VAL A 189 -4.27 -27.74 -16.59
CA VAL A 189 -4.55 -26.32 -16.64
C VAL A 189 -3.89 -25.75 -17.89
N ARG A 190 -4.69 -25.30 -18.85
CA ARG A 190 -4.18 -24.53 -19.98
C ARG A 190 -4.00 -23.08 -19.52
N GLN A 191 -2.78 -22.58 -19.59
CA GLN A 191 -2.45 -21.20 -19.26
C GLN A 191 -2.00 -20.49 -20.53
N ASP A 192 -2.83 -19.59 -21.02
CA ASP A 192 -2.48 -18.67 -22.10
C ASP A 192 -2.01 -17.35 -21.47
N SER A 193 -0.74 -16.99 -21.67
CA SER A 193 -0.15 -15.75 -21.18
C SER A 193 0.11 -14.80 -22.34
N LYS A 194 -0.24 -13.52 -22.14
CA LYS A 194 0.13 -12.43 -23.03
C LYS A 194 0.90 -11.39 -22.22
N GLN A 195 2.11 -11.08 -22.63
CA GLN A 195 2.96 -10.06 -22.02
C GLN A 195 3.23 -8.97 -23.05
N ASP A 196 2.80 -7.75 -22.74
CA ASP A 196 3.07 -6.57 -23.54
C ASP A 196 4.20 -5.78 -22.87
N ALA A 197 5.42 -5.96 -23.37
CA ALA A 197 6.60 -5.27 -22.86
C ALA A 197 6.82 -3.96 -23.63
N LYS A 198 6.85 -2.83 -22.92
CA LYS A 198 7.33 -1.55 -23.47
C LYS A 198 8.86 -1.61 -23.57
N GLN A 199 9.40 -1.66 -24.78
CA GLN A 199 10.84 -1.47 -24.97
C GLN A 199 11.14 0.03 -25.00
N GLY A 200 12.02 0.47 -24.11
CA GLY A 200 12.19 1.86 -23.70
C GLY A 200 12.41 2.90 -24.80
N ILE A 201 12.79 2.49 -26.02
CA ILE A 201 12.92 3.38 -27.18
C ILE A 201 11.92 2.92 -28.25
N GLY A 202 10.69 3.46 -28.21
CA GLY A 202 9.77 3.46 -29.35
C GLY A 202 9.36 2.10 -29.93
N GLY A 203 9.15 1.06 -29.09
CA GLY A 203 8.65 -0.23 -29.56
C GLY A 203 7.91 -1.01 -28.48
N GLY A 204 6.88 -1.76 -28.87
CA GLY A 204 6.18 -2.71 -28.01
C GLY A 204 6.47 -4.14 -28.45
N ARG A 205 6.81 -5.03 -27.51
CA ARG A 205 6.91 -6.47 -27.77
C ARG A 205 5.73 -7.16 -27.10
N THR A 206 4.83 -7.68 -27.90
CA THR A 206 3.80 -8.61 -27.43
C THR A 206 4.34 -10.02 -27.53
N GLN A 207 4.42 -10.72 -26.41
CA GLN A 207 4.77 -12.14 -26.34
C GLN A 207 3.55 -12.92 -25.88
N THR A 208 3.18 -13.95 -26.64
CA THR A 208 2.17 -14.92 -26.25
C THR A 208 2.81 -16.27 -26.01
N SER A 209 2.42 -16.94 -24.92
CA SER A 209 2.83 -18.30 -24.62
C SER A 209 1.62 -19.10 -24.15
N SER A 210 1.54 -20.36 -24.59
CA SER A 210 0.54 -21.31 -24.12
C SER A 210 1.26 -22.47 -23.47
N GLU A 211 0.98 -22.73 -22.20
CA GLU A 211 1.59 -23.79 -21.42
C GLU A 211 0.52 -24.69 -20.83
N ILE A 212 0.79 -26.00 -20.82
CA ILE A 212 0.00 -26.96 -20.06
C ILE A 212 0.68 -27.12 -18.71
N SER A 213 0.02 -26.64 -17.67
CA SER A 213 0.50 -26.65 -16.30
C SER A 213 -0.31 -27.64 -15.46
N ASP A 214 0.33 -28.25 -14.48
CA ASP A 214 -0.34 -29.00 -13.41
C ASP A 214 -0.67 -28.11 -12.20
N LYS A 215 -0.55 -26.78 -12.35
CA LYS A 215 -0.80 -25.78 -11.29
C LYS A 215 -1.84 -24.76 -11.73
N LYS A 216 -2.77 -24.45 -10.84
CA LYS A 216 -3.61 -23.25 -10.94
C LYS A 216 -2.86 -22.09 -10.33
N GLN A 217 -2.75 -20.97 -11.03
CA GLN A 217 -2.03 -19.78 -10.57
C GLN A 217 -3.01 -18.62 -10.36
N TYR A 218 -2.85 -17.92 -9.25
CA TYR A 218 -3.60 -16.75 -8.86
C TYR A 218 -2.62 -15.63 -8.54
N ARG A 219 -2.89 -14.43 -9.04
CA ARG A 219 -2.03 -13.25 -8.86
C ARG A 219 -2.88 -12.11 -8.37
N ILE A 220 -2.50 -11.54 -7.24
CA ILE A 220 -3.26 -10.48 -6.58
C ILE A 220 -2.30 -9.45 -6.00
N ARG A 221 -2.81 -8.25 -5.78
CA ARG A 221 -2.10 -7.22 -5.02
C ARG A 221 -2.74 -7.06 -3.66
N ILE A 222 -1.92 -6.98 -2.62
CA ILE A 222 -2.35 -6.68 -1.26
C ILE A 222 -1.73 -5.34 -0.86
N VAL A 223 -2.58 -4.42 -0.40
CA VAL A 223 -2.16 -3.11 0.10
C VAL A 223 -2.50 -3.04 1.57
N SER A 224 -1.50 -2.76 2.39
CA SER A 224 -1.65 -2.49 3.82
C SER A 224 -1.35 -1.03 4.09
N THR A 225 -2.17 -0.36 4.87
CA THR A 225 -2.00 1.05 5.26
C THR A 225 -2.06 1.18 6.78
N ALA A 226 -1.20 2.03 7.34
CA ALA A 226 -1.18 2.40 8.74
C ALA A 226 -1.21 3.93 8.84
N ASN A 227 -2.20 4.49 9.54
CA ASN A 227 -2.47 5.92 9.59
C ASN A 227 -2.59 6.41 11.04
N LYS A 228 -1.82 7.44 11.39
CA LYS A 228 -1.84 8.08 12.71
C LYS A 228 -1.19 9.46 12.65
N VAL A 229 -1.54 10.34 13.59
CA VAL A 229 -0.80 11.59 13.79
C VAL A 229 0.66 11.35 14.17
N ASN A 230 1.56 12.05 13.50
CA ASN A 230 3.02 11.98 13.66
C ASN A 230 3.58 10.56 13.56
N LEU A 231 2.95 9.70 12.76
CA LEU A 231 3.38 8.31 12.62
C LEU A 231 4.81 8.22 12.07
N GLU A 232 5.64 7.45 12.75
CA GLU A 232 6.97 7.10 12.29
C GLU A 232 6.99 5.68 11.74
N TYR A 233 7.91 5.42 10.81
CA TYR A 233 8.01 4.11 10.15
C TYR A 233 8.22 2.94 11.13
N PRO A 234 9.09 3.04 12.17
CA PRO A 234 9.27 1.95 13.13
C PRO A 234 8.00 1.59 13.91
N GLU A 235 7.10 2.56 14.09
CA GLU A 235 5.79 2.34 14.71
C GLU A 235 4.80 1.71 13.72
N ALA A 236 4.84 2.11 12.45
CA ALA A 236 3.95 1.57 11.42
C ALA A 236 4.31 0.13 10.98
N ALA A 237 5.61 -0.21 10.94
CA ALA A 237 6.09 -1.45 10.34
C ALA A 237 5.51 -2.74 10.96
N PRO A 238 5.39 -2.88 12.30
CA PRO A 238 4.79 -4.05 12.92
C PRO A 238 3.32 -4.26 12.52
N ASP A 239 2.55 -3.18 12.45
CA ASP A 239 1.13 -3.24 12.12
C ASP A 239 0.87 -3.52 10.64
N LEU A 240 1.66 -2.91 9.75
CA LEU A 240 1.67 -3.26 8.33
C LEU A 240 2.02 -4.74 8.13
N THR A 241 3.04 -5.23 8.85
CA THR A 241 3.45 -6.64 8.82
C THR A 241 2.33 -7.56 9.32
N SER A 242 1.67 -7.19 10.42
CA SER A 242 0.55 -7.93 11.00
C SER A 242 -0.65 -8.00 10.05
N GLY A 243 -1.01 -6.87 9.43
CA GLY A 243 -2.07 -6.78 8.43
C GLY A 243 -1.80 -7.66 7.21
N LEU A 244 -0.61 -7.55 6.62
CA LEU A 244 -0.18 -8.40 5.50
C LEU A 244 -0.16 -9.88 5.89
N THR A 245 0.39 -10.22 7.07
CA THR A 245 0.45 -11.59 7.57
C THR A 245 -0.94 -12.19 7.70
N ARG A 246 -1.89 -11.46 8.28
CA ARG A 246 -3.28 -11.89 8.45
C ARG A 246 -3.97 -12.07 7.10
N SER A 247 -3.79 -11.12 6.19
CA SER A 247 -4.40 -11.18 4.85
C SER A 247 -3.86 -12.36 4.03
N ILE A 248 -2.54 -12.54 3.98
CA ILE A 248 -1.89 -13.61 3.19
C ILE A 248 -2.18 -14.98 3.78
N SER A 249 -1.98 -15.16 5.09
CA SER A 249 -2.27 -16.44 5.74
C SER A 249 -3.77 -16.77 5.76
N GLY A 250 -4.64 -15.77 5.66
CA GLY A 250 -6.10 -15.93 5.58
C GLY A 250 -6.59 -16.59 4.29
N ILE A 251 -5.77 -16.61 3.24
CA ILE A 251 -6.09 -17.27 1.96
C ILE A 251 -5.99 -18.80 2.09
N PHE A 252 -5.24 -19.29 3.08
CA PHE A 252 -4.92 -20.69 3.36
C PHE A 252 -5.61 -21.20 4.63
#